data_AF-A0A8T0FW35-F1
#
_entry.id   AF-A0A8T0FW35-F1
#
_cell.length_a   1.000
_cell.length_b   1.000
_cell.length_c   1.000
_cell.angle_alpha   90.00
_cell.angle_beta   90.00
_cell.angle_gamma   90.00
#
_symmetry.space_group_name_H-M   'P 1'
#
loop_
_entity.id
_entity.type
_entity.pdbx_description
1 polymer ?
#
loop_
_entity_poly.entity_id
_entity_poly.type
_entity_poly.pdbx_seq_one_letter_code
_entity_poly.pdbx_strand_id
1 'polypeptide(L)'
;MKAIFVCLLFCLALIVPSYAISCRSEPERCGKDECCVEFGIFGRCRPLLGEGEKCELKSLKSKFDQHVYLMQCPCGDGLVCEEDDSGSSITELGTPTTANMRVILACLVASLCVMAASAALTCFGDKEKCAEDECCIQLGNTFAGICKKRHDVDELCEMKPLKNLIKDHVYKLRCPCLEGLKCVSSKGGLVGKFAGKCQKDSGEEPEEE
;
A
#
# COMPACT_ATOMS: atom_id res chain seq x y z
N MET A 1 -21.44 9.04 -21.96
CA MET A 1 -21.43 10.28 -21.14
C MET A 1 -21.98 10.08 -19.73
N LYS A 2 -23.16 9.47 -19.52
CA LYS A 2 -23.75 9.28 -18.17
C LYS A 2 -22.87 8.50 -17.18
N ALA A 3 -22.16 7.46 -17.62
CA ALA A 3 -21.26 6.66 -16.77
C ALA A 3 -20.01 7.43 -16.28
N ILE A 4 -19.47 8.34 -17.09
CA ILE A 4 -18.31 9.17 -16.72
C ILE A 4 -18.70 10.15 -15.61
N PHE A 5 -19.90 10.72 -15.71
CA PHE A 5 -20.42 11.65 -14.70
C PHE A 5 -20.65 10.98 -13.34
N VAL A 6 -21.16 9.74 -13.34
CA VAL A 6 -21.33 8.94 -12.12
C VAL A 6 -19.98 8.57 -11.50
N CYS A 7 -18.99 8.20 -12.33
CA CYS A 7 -17.63 7.92 -11.85
C CYS A 7 -16.96 9.15 -11.23
N LEU A 8 -17.05 10.31 -11.90
CA LEU A 8 -16.51 11.57 -11.39
C LEU A 8 -17.18 12.01 -10.08
N LEU A 9 -18.51 11.90 -9.99
CA LEU A 9 -19.24 12.19 -8.75
C LEU A 9 -18.81 11.25 -7.60
N PHE A 10 -18.59 9.97 -7.89
CA PHE A 10 -18.12 9.01 -6.90
C PHE A 10 -16.68 9.33 -6.44
N CYS A 11 -15.77 9.66 -7.36
CA CYS A 11 -14.42 10.10 -7.01
C CYS A 11 -14.43 11.36 -6.15
N LEU A 12 -15.26 12.36 -6.49
CA LEU A 12 -15.39 13.59 -5.69
C LEU A 12 -15.97 13.30 -4.30
N ALA A 13 -16.96 12.41 -4.20
CA ALA A 13 -17.54 11.99 -2.91
C ALA A 13 -16.53 11.24 -2.02
N LEU A 14 -15.52 10.60 -2.59
CA LEU A 14 -14.43 9.95 -1.84
C LEU A 14 -13.32 10.92 -1.42
N ILE A 15 -13.12 12.04 -2.13
CA ILE A 15 -12.08 13.03 -1.84
C ILE A 15 -12.52 14.00 -0.72
N VAL A 16 -13.80 14.37 -0.67
CA VAL A 16 -14.32 15.34 0.32
C VAL A 16 -14.15 14.88 1.79
N PRO A 17 -14.35 13.59 2.15
CA PRO A 17 -14.12 13.12 3.52
C PRO A 17 -12.64 13.09 3.92
N SER A 18 -11.71 13.09 2.96
CA SER A 18 -10.27 13.01 3.22
C SER A 18 -9.72 14.29 3.87
N TYR A 19 -10.45 15.39 3.79
CA TYR A 19 -10.12 16.66 4.44
C TYR A 19 -10.73 16.80 5.84
N ALA A 20 -11.33 15.74 6.39
CA ALA A 20 -11.54 15.67 7.83
C ALA A 20 -10.15 15.57 8.49
N ILE A 21 -9.52 16.73 8.72
CA ILE A 21 -8.21 16.84 9.35
C ILE A 21 -8.24 16.03 10.65
N SER A 22 -7.37 15.03 10.70
CA SER A 22 -7.28 14.08 11.79
C SER A 22 -6.95 14.80 13.09
N CYS A 23 -7.69 14.52 14.17
CA CYS A 23 -7.36 15.06 15.50
C CYS A 23 -5.96 14.61 15.98
N ARG A 24 -5.36 13.62 15.32
CA ARG A 24 -3.97 13.20 15.55
C ARG A 24 -2.97 14.31 15.23
N SER A 25 -3.25 15.15 14.22
CA SER A 25 -2.36 16.22 13.79
C SER A 25 -2.59 17.51 14.57
N GLU A 26 -3.84 17.75 14.99
CA GLU A 26 -4.26 18.95 15.72
C GLU A 26 -5.14 18.53 16.91
N PRO A 27 -4.55 18.29 18.10
CA PRO A 27 -5.28 17.77 19.26
C PRO A 27 -6.31 18.76 19.82
N GLU A 28 -6.09 20.07 19.63
CA GLU A 28 -7.02 21.14 20.07
C GLU A 28 -8.34 21.19 19.28
N ARG A 29 -8.47 20.33 18.27
CA ARG A 29 -9.64 20.29 17.40
C ARG A 29 -10.86 19.61 18.03
N CYS A 30 -10.62 18.73 19.01
CA CYS A 30 -11.71 18.10 19.75
C CYS A 30 -12.26 19.07 20.81
N GLY A 31 -13.58 19.03 21.03
CA GLY A 31 -14.21 19.79 22.10
C GLY A 31 -13.71 19.41 23.49
N LYS A 32 -14.06 20.20 24.51
CA LYS A 32 -13.68 19.93 25.91
C LYS A 32 -14.23 18.60 26.43
N ASP A 33 -15.40 18.20 25.93
CA ASP A 33 -16.08 16.95 26.29
C ASP A 33 -15.84 15.84 25.26
N GLU A 34 -14.75 15.96 24.50
CA GLU A 34 -14.35 14.99 23.47
C GLU A 34 -12.89 14.58 23.64
N CYS A 35 -12.56 13.38 23.17
CA CYS A 35 -11.19 12.90 23.06
C CYS A 35 -10.86 12.43 21.64
N CYS A 36 -9.57 12.40 21.31
CA CYS A 36 -9.10 11.85 20.04
C CYS A 36 -8.87 10.34 20.15
N VAL A 37 -9.62 9.56 19.36
CA VAL A 37 -9.50 8.09 19.32
C VAL A 37 -8.85 7.63 18.02
N GLU A 38 -7.89 6.72 18.10
CA GLU A 38 -7.22 6.11 16.94
C GLU A 38 -8.13 5.06 16.28
N PHE A 39 -8.44 5.24 14.99
CA PHE A 39 -9.14 4.27 14.17
C PHE A 39 -8.33 3.99 12.89
N GLY A 40 -7.38 3.07 13.01
CA GLY A 40 -6.40 2.82 11.95
C GLY A 40 -5.43 3.99 11.81
N ILE A 41 -5.28 4.54 10.59
CA ILE A 41 -4.36 5.65 10.32
C ILE A 41 -4.95 7.03 10.61
N PHE A 42 -6.24 7.11 10.98
CA PHE A 42 -6.95 8.36 11.21
C PHE A 42 -7.39 8.49 12.67
N GLY A 43 -7.26 9.70 13.23
CA GLY A 43 -7.84 10.06 14.52
C GLY A 43 -9.19 10.73 14.31
N ARG A 44 -10.19 10.38 15.14
CA ARG A 44 -11.49 11.08 15.17
C ARG A 44 -11.82 11.51 16.59
N CYS A 45 -12.44 12.69 16.71
CA CYS A 45 -13.02 13.13 17.97
C CYS A 45 -14.24 12.29 18.30
N ARG A 46 -14.33 11.85 19.55
CA ARG A 46 -15.46 11.11 20.12
C ARG A 46 -15.80 11.76 21.47
N PRO A 47 -17.08 11.76 21.87
CA PRO A 47 -17.46 12.23 23.19
C PRO A 47 -16.80 11.37 24.28
N LEU A 48 -16.53 11.99 25.43
CA LEU A 48 -16.15 11.27 26.65
C LEU A 48 -17.26 10.31 27.09
N LEU A 49 -16.89 9.24 27.79
CA LEU A 49 -17.86 8.25 28.25
C LEU A 49 -18.72 8.80 29.39
N GLY A 50 -20.03 8.56 29.30
CA GLY A 50 -21.03 8.92 30.30
C GLY A 50 -21.31 7.81 31.32
N GLU A 51 -22.17 8.10 32.29
CA GLU A 51 -22.62 7.14 33.30
C GLU A 51 -23.36 5.95 32.65
N GLY A 52 -22.99 4.73 33.05
CA GLY A 52 -23.57 3.47 32.54
C GLY A 52 -22.98 2.99 31.21
N GLU A 53 -22.04 3.72 30.60
CA GLU A 53 -21.30 3.24 29.44
C GLU A 53 -20.16 2.30 29.85
N LYS A 54 -19.90 1.29 29.01
CA LYS A 54 -18.78 0.36 29.24
C LYS A 54 -17.46 1.11 29.10
N CYS A 55 -16.59 0.97 30.10
CA CYS A 55 -15.28 1.59 30.13
C CYS A 55 -14.19 0.53 30.37
N GLU A 56 -12.96 0.82 29.94
CA GLU A 56 -11.79 -0.03 30.21
C GLU A 56 -10.91 0.63 31.28
N LEU A 57 -10.64 -0.08 32.39
CA LEU A 57 -9.81 0.44 33.51
C LEU A 57 -8.43 0.89 33.07
N LYS A 58 -7.90 0.29 32.00
CA LYS A 58 -6.67 0.72 31.35
C LYS A 58 -6.99 1.23 29.97
N SER A 59 -7.44 2.48 29.89
CA SER A 59 -7.39 3.21 28.64
C SER A 59 -5.95 3.19 28.12
N LEU A 60 -5.72 2.41 27.07
CA LEU A 60 -4.42 2.29 26.44
C LEU A 60 -4.14 3.61 25.71
N LYS A 61 -3.42 4.51 26.37
CA LYS A 61 -2.81 5.64 25.67
C LYS A 61 -1.86 5.09 24.62
N SER A 62 -1.93 5.62 23.41
CA SER A 62 -0.99 5.23 22.35
C SER A 62 0.44 5.47 22.84
N LYS A 63 1.33 4.48 22.66
CA LYS A 63 2.74 4.61 23.08
C LYS A 63 3.46 5.78 22.40
N PHE A 64 2.93 6.23 21.26
CA PHE A 64 3.54 7.26 20.43
C PHE A 64 2.99 8.66 20.71
N ASP A 65 1.77 8.78 21.26
CA ASP A 65 1.11 10.06 21.51
C ASP A 65 0.24 10.01 22.78
N GLN A 66 0.56 10.86 23.75
CA GLN A 66 -0.16 10.91 25.04
C GLN A 66 -1.61 11.43 24.93
N HIS A 67 -1.96 12.01 23.78
CA HIS A 67 -3.25 12.65 23.51
C HIS A 67 -4.20 11.79 22.68
N VAL A 68 -3.78 10.57 22.29
CA VAL A 68 -4.57 9.67 21.45
C VAL A 68 -4.87 8.38 22.20
N TYR A 69 -6.16 8.05 22.28
CA TYR A 69 -6.66 6.85 22.95
C TYR A 69 -6.91 5.71 21.96
N LEU A 70 -6.59 4.49 22.35
CA LEU A 70 -6.91 3.30 21.56
C LEU A 70 -8.40 2.95 21.76
N MET A 71 -9.20 3.03 20.69
CA MET A 71 -10.59 2.54 20.60
C MET A 71 -11.67 3.25 21.43
N GLN A 72 -11.39 3.74 22.65
CA GLN A 72 -12.39 4.38 23.53
C GLN A 72 -11.83 5.62 24.25
N CYS A 73 -12.70 6.61 24.46
CA CYS A 73 -12.39 7.77 25.30
C CYS A 73 -12.41 7.41 26.78
N PRO A 74 -11.71 8.18 27.63
CA PRO A 74 -11.88 8.06 29.07
C PRO A 74 -13.28 8.52 29.51
N CYS A 75 -13.62 8.20 30.75
CA CYS A 75 -14.82 8.73 31.39
C CYS A 75 -14.77 10.26 31.49
N GLY A 76 -15.94 10.89 31.42
CA GLY A 76 -16.10 12.33 31.62
C GLY A 76 -15.65 12.78 33.02
N ASP A 77 -15.52 14.09 33.20
CA ASP A 77 -15.07 14.69 34.46
C ASP A 77 -15.92 14.20 35.65
N GLY A 78 -15.25 13.68 36.68
CA GLY A 78 -15.90 13.19 37.91
C GLY A 78 -16.41 11.75 37.84
N LEU A 79 -16.28 11.06 36.70
CA LEU A 79 -16.62 9.66 36.56
C LEU A 79 -15.37 8.77 36.72
N VAL A 80 -15.53 7.63 37.39
CA VAL A 80 -14.48 6.63 37.59
C VAL A 80 -14.94 5.31 36.99
N CYS A 81 -14.05 4.65 36.24
CA CYS A 81 -14.31 3.32 35.73
C CYS A 81 -14.07 2.29 36.84
N GLU A 82 -15.11 1.60 37.28
CA GLU A 82 -15.04 0.54 38.28
C GLU A 82 -15.10 -0.85 37.63
N GLU A 83 -14.48 -1.85 38.27
CA GLU A 83 -14.58 -3.24 37.83
C GLU A 83 -16.00 -3.75 38.07
N ASP A 84 -16.74 -3.97 36.99
CA ASP A 84 -17.98 -4.73 37.06
C ASP A 84 -17.65 -6.21 37.31
N ASP A 85 -17.89 -6.69 38.53
CA ASP A 85 -17.82 -8.12 38.90
C ASP A 85 -18.79 -9.02 38.09
N SER A 86 -19.69 -8.41 37.30
CA SER A 86 -20.56 -9.11 36.38
C SER A 86 -19.83 -9.46 35.08
N GLY A 87 -19.25 -10.66 35.06
CA GLY A 87 -18.51 -11.26 33.94
C GLY A 87 -18.91 -10.80 32.54
N SER A 88 -17.90 -10.30 31.83
CA SER A 88 -17.84 -9.90 30.42
C SER A 88 -18.91 -10.54 29.51
N SER A 89 -19.98 -9.78 29.26
CA SER A 89 -20.85 -10.02 28.12
C SER A 89 -20.16 -9.44 26.88
N ILE A 90 -19.58 -10.35 26.09
CA ILE A 90 -19.14 -10.13 24.72
C ILE A 90 -20.30 -9.45 24.01
N THR A 91 -20.13 -8.17 23.66
CA THR A 91 -21.15 -7.42 22.94
C THR A 91 -21.03 -7.88 21.50
N GLU A 92 -21.99 -8.68 21.06
CA GLU A 92 -22.05 -9.18 19.69
C GLU A 92 -21.89 -8.02 18.72
N LEU A 93 -20.93 -8.17 17.82
CA LEU A 93 -20.78 -7.35 16.63
C LEU A 93 -22.16 -7.27 15.96
N GLY A 94 -22.77 -6.09 16.02
CA GLY A 94 -24.12 -5.86 15.49
C GLY A 94 -24.24 -6.49 14.10
N THR A 95 -25.16 -7.43 13.97
CA THR A 95 -25.48 -8.03 12.69
C THR A 95 -25.82 -6.92 11.71
N PRO A 96 -25.28 -6.94 10.49
CA PRO A 96 -25.58 -5.92 9.49
C PRO A 96 -27.08 -5.92 9.26
N THR A 97 -27.73 -4.82 9.64
CA THR A 97 -29.13 -4.57 9.32
C THR A 97 -29.31 -4.75 7.81
N THR A 98 -30.41 -5.38 7.43
CA THR A 98 -30.79 -5.78 6.06
C THR A 98 -30.94 -4.61 5.07
N ALA A 99 -30.51 -3.41 5.46
CA ALA A 99 -30.31 -2.27 4.58
C ALA A 99 -29.16 -2.57 3.61
N ASN A 100 -29.59 -3.11 2.46
CA ASN A 100 -28.94 -3.05 1.17
C ASN A 100 -27.88 -4.11 0.86
N MET A 101 -28.33 -5.38 0.80
CA MET A 101 -27.64 -6.43 0.03
C MET A 101 -27.25 -5.95 -1.39
N ARG A 102 -28.04 -5.06 -1.99
CA ARG A 102 -27.74 -4.41 -3.29
C ARG A 102 -26.54 -3.46 -3.24
N VAL A 103 -26.35 -2.72 -2.15
CA VAL A 103 -25.19 -1.83 -1.96
C VAL A 103 -23.94 -2.65 -1.68
N ILE A 104 -24.04 -3.71 -0.86
CA ILE A 104 -22.93 -4.64 -0.63
C ILE A 104 -22.50 -5.31 -1.95
N LEU A 105 -23.46 -5.79 -2.75
CA LEU A 105 -23.17 -6.41 -4.04
C LEU A 105 -22.54 -5.39 -5.02
N ALA A 106 -23.05 -4.16 -5.09
CA ALA A 106 -22.47 -3.11 -5.93
C ALA A 106 -21.03 -2.76 -5.50
N CYS A 107 -20.76 -2.68 -4.19
CA CYS A 107 -19.41 -2.47 -3.65
C CYS A 107 -18.48 -3.65 -3.96
N LEU A 108 -18.95 -4.90 -3.86
CA LEU A 108 -18.16 -6.09 -4.19
C LEU A 108 -17.81 -6.13 -5.68
N VAL A 109 -18.76 -5.84 -6.56
CA VAL A 109 -18.53 -5.76 -8.01
C VAL A 109 -17.55 -4.63 -8.34
N ALA A 110 -17.72 -3.45 -7.74
CA ALA A 110 -16.80 -2.33 -7.94
C ALA A 110 -15.36 -2.67 -7.48
N SER A 111 -15.21 -3.26 -6.29
CA SER A 111 -13.90 -3.73 -5.80
C SER A 111 -13.28 -4.79 -6.73
N LEU A 112 -14.07 -5.73 -7.24
CA LEU A 112 -13.59 -6.75 -8.17
C LEU A 112 -13.10 -6.13 -9.49
N CYS A 113 -13.81 -5.12 -10.01
CA CYS A 113 -13.39 -4.38 -11.20
C CYS A 113 -12.08 -3.61 -10.98
N VAL A 114 -11.89 -2.98 -9.81
CA VAL A 114 -10.63 -2.29 -9.46
C VAL A 114 -9.48 -3.28 -9.39
N MET A 115 -9.69 -4.45 -8.78
CA MET A 115 -8.67 -5.50 -8.73
C MET A 115 -8.30 -6.03 -10.12
N ALA A 116 -9.29 -6.28 -10.99
CA ALA A 116 -9.05 -6.72 -12.37
C ALA A 116 -8.27 -5.68 -13.20
N ALA A 117 -8.53 -4.38 -13.01
CA ALA A 117 -7.78 -3.32 -13.68
C ALA A 117 -6.33 -3.23 -13.19
N SER A 118 -6.08 -3.48 -11.89
CA SER A 118 -4.73 -3.43 -11.32
C SER A 118 -3.85 -4.63 -11.72
N ALA A 119 -4.44 -5.82 -11.90
CA ALA A 119 -3.73 -6.99 -12.42
C ALA A 119 -3.24 -6.79 -13.86
N ALA A 120 -3.90 -5.91 -14.63
CA ALA A 120 -3.50 -5.63 -16.00
C ALA A 120 -2.21 -4.80 -16.10
N LEU A 121 -1.83 -4.07 -15.04
CA LEU A 121 -0.70 -3.13 -15.02
C LEU A 121 0.63 -3.75 -14.58
N THR A 122 0.61 -4.95 -13.98
CA THR A 122 1.85 -5.60 -13.55
C THR A 122 2.36 -6.57 -14.61
N CYS A 123 3.60 -6.41 -15.03
CA CYS A 123 4.27 -7.33 -15.97
C CYS A 123 4.76 -8.64 -15.32
N PHE A 124 4.52 -8.83 -14.02
CA PHE A 124 4.96 -10.03 -13.30
C PHE A 124 4.35 -11.31 -13.83
N GLY A 125 3.08 -11.28 -14.28
CA GLY A 125 2.35 -12.50 -14.66
C GLY A 125 2.67 -12.98 -16.07
N ASP A 126 3.11 -12.07 -16.94
CA ASP A 126 3.08 -12.29 -18.38
C ASP A 126 4.19 -11.46 -19.07
N LYS A 127 4.98 -12.13 -19.90
CA LYS A 127 6.13 -11.55 -20.61
C LYS A 127 5.68 -10.58 -21.71
N GLU A 128 4.49 -10.78 -22.28
CA GLU A 128 3.98 -9.98 -23.41
C GLU A 128 3.30 -8.68 -22.96
N LYS A 129 3.33 -8.38 -21.66
CA LYS A 129 2.77 -7.14 -21.09
C LYS A 129 3.57 -5.89 -21.40
N CYS A 130 4.87 -6.03 -21.64
CA CYS A 130 5.75 -4.91 -21.97
C CYS A 130 6.03 -4.88 -23.47
N ALA A 131 6.35 -3.70 -24.01
CA ALA A 131 6.75 -3.57 -25.41
C ALA A 131 8.09 -4.31 -25.68
N GLU A 132 8.41 -4.53 -26.96
CA GLU A 132 9.63 -5.25 -27.37
C GLU A 132 10.93 -4.57 -26.88
N ASP A 133 10.93 -3.23 -26.84
CA ASP A 133 12.02 -2.39 -26.33
C ASP A 133 12.00 -2.21 -24.79
N GLU A 134 11.09 -2.89 -24.10
CA GLU A 134 10.93 -2.81 -22.66
C GLU A 134 11.23 -4.15 -21.96
N CYS A 135 11.37 -4.10 -20.64
CA CYS A 135 11.48 -5.27 -19.78
C CYS A 135 10.71 -5.06 -18.47
N CYS A 136 10.41 -6.16 -17.78
CA CYS A 136 9.75 -6.12 -16.49
C CYS A 136 10.76 -6.00 -15.34
N ILE A 137 10.70 -4.92 -14.56
CA ILE A 137 11.53 -4.74 -13.36
C ILE A 137 10.72 -4.78 -12.06
N GLN A 138 11.30 -5.34 -11.00
CA GLN A 138 10.76 -5.40 -9.64
C GLN A 138 11.47 -4.40 -8.73
N LEU A 139 10.87 -3.25 -8.44
CA LEU A 139 11.52 -2.27 -7.55
C LEU A 139 11.52 -2.73 -6.08
N GLY A 140 12.65 -3.26 -5.61
CA GLY A 140 12.81 -3.70 -4.22
C GLY A 140 12.07 -5.02 -3.94
N ASN A 141 11.35 -5.10 -2.82
CA ASN A 141 10.60 -6.29 -2.41
C ASN A 141 9.10 -6.20 -2.74
N THR A 142 8.70 -5.31 -3.65
CA THR A 142 7.29 -5.17 -4.01
C THR A 142 6.83 -6.32 -4.91
N PHE A 143 5.57 -6.74 -4.77
CA PHE A 143 4.94 -7.74 -5.65
C PHE A 143 4.45 -7.15 -6.99
N ALA A 144 4.66 -5.85 -7.20
CA ALA A 144 4.32 -5.14 -8.43
C ALA A 144 5.57 -4.96 -9.29
N GLY A 145 5.40 -5.13 -10.60
CA GLY A 145 6.46 -5.03 -11.60
C GLY A 145 6.04 -4.04 -12.66
N ILE A 146 7.02 -3.28 -13.12
CA ILE A 146 6.82 -2.12 -13.97
C ILE A 146 7.60 -2.36 -15.25
N CYS A 147 6.98 -2.09 -16.39
CA CYS A 147 7.67 -2.07 -17.68
C CYS A 147 8.59 -0.86 -17.74
N LYS A 148 9.85 -1.09 -18.09
CA LYS A 148 10.84 -0.03 -18.27
C LYS A 148 11.60 -0.28 -19.56
N LYS A 149 12.02 0.79 -20.23
CA LYS A 149 12.84 0.69 -21.44
C LYS A 149 14.17 -0.01 -21.18
N ARG A 150 14.60 -0.79 -22.16
CA ARG A 150 15.95 -1.36 -22.25
C ARG A 150 16.99 -0.26 -22.41
N HIS A 151 18.22 -0.61 -22.09
CA HIS A 151 19.33 0.35 -22.01
C HIS A 151 20.08 0.50 -23.35
N ASP A 152 20.36 1.76 -23.70
CA ASP A 152 21.14 2.15 -24.87
C ASP A 152 22.66 2.05 -24.61
N VAL A 153 23.47 2.32 -25.64
CA VAL A 153 24.95 2.31 -25.54
C VAL A 153 25.43 3.23 -24.41
N ASP A 154 26.44 2.76 -23.66
CA ASP A 154 27.05 3.41 -22.49
C ASP A 154 26.16 3.52 -21.23
N GLU A 155 24.91 3.09 -21.29
CA GLU A 155 24.03 3.00 -20.12
C GLU A 155 24.33 1.77 -19.26
N LEU A 156 23.95 1.86 -17.99
CA LEU A 156 24.22 0.83 -16.98
C LEU A 156 23.16 -0.29 -17.01
N CYS A 157 23.59 -1.53 -17.19
CA CYS A 157 22.76 -2.73 -17.33
C CYS A 157 22.97 -3.74 -16.20
N GLU A 158 22.00 -4.65 -16.02
CA GLU A 158 22.06 -5.77 -15.07
C GLU A 158 22.37 -7.08 -15.82
N MET A 159 23.39 -7.84 -15.38
CA MET A 159 23.94 -8.95 -16.18
C MET A 159 23.13 -10.25 -16.11
N LYS A 160 22.39 -10.49 -15.02
CA LYS A 160 21.73 -11.79 -14.79
C LYS A 160 20.32 -11.60 -14.23
N PRO A 161 19.31 -12.31 -14.76
CA PRO A 161 17.99 -12.37 -14.15
C PRO A 161 18.05 -13.10 -12.81
N LEU A 162 17.04 -12.88 -11.97
CA LEU A 162 16.89 -13.55 -10.68
C LEU A 162 16.71 -15.07 -10.86
N LYS A 163 17.76 -15.84 -10.59
CA LYS A 163 17.74 -17.31 -10.72
C LYS A 163 16.76 -18.05 -9.78
N ASN A 164 16.09 -17.37 -8.85
CA ASN A 164 15.43 -18.03 -7.72
C ASN A 164 13.91 -17.88 -7.62
N LEU A 165 13.21 -17.27 -8.58
CA LEU A 165 11.78 -16.97 -8.37
C LEU A 165 10.93 -17.10 -9.64
N ILE A 166 10.73 -18.33 -10.12
CA ILE A 166 9.56 -18.78 -10.94
C ILE A 166 9.36 -18.04 -12.30
N LYS A 167 10.12 -16.97 -12.58
CA LYS A 167 9.83 -15.97 -13.62
C LYS A 167 11.13 -15.44 -14.20
N ASP A 168 11.60 -16.08 -15.26
CA ASP A 168 12.88 -15.76 -15.92
C ASP A 168 12.87 -14.40 -16.66
N HIS A 169 11.70 -13.75 -16.76
CA HIS A 169 11.51 -12.48 -17.47
C HIS A 169 11.50 -11.24 -16.55
N VAL A 170 11.74 -11.40 -15.24
CA VAL A 170 11.70 -10.29 -14.26
C VAL A 170 13.10 -9.98 -13.71
N TYR A 171 13.47 -8.69 -13.75
CA TYR A 171 14.76 -8.15 -13.29
C TYR A 171 14.59 -7.34 -11.98
N LYS A 172 15.61 -7.24 -11.12
CA LYS A 172 15.47 -6.56 -9.80
C LYS A 172 15.57 -5.06 -9.84
N LEU A 173 16.39 -4.48 -10.70
CA LEU A 173 16.60 -3.03 -10.66
C LEU A 173 16.61 -2.42 -12.04
N ARG A 174 17.19 -3.12 -13.02
CA ARG A 174 17.44 -2.55 -14.34
C ARG A 174 17.13 -3.55 -15.43
N CYS A 175 16.76 -3.01 -16.58
CA CYS A 175 16.58 -3.79 -17.77
C CYS A 175 17.92 -4.25 -18.34
N PRO A 176 17.92 -5.30 -19.17
CA PRO A 176 19.06 -5.61 -20.01
C PRO A 176 19.27 -4.52 -21.07
N CYS A 177 20.38 -4.63 -21.79
CA CYS A 177 20.64 -3.79 -22.95
C CYS A 177 19.64 -4.06 -24.08
N LEU A 178 19.53 -3.11 -25.01
CA LEU A 178 18.82 -3.31 -26.27
C LEU A 178 19.38 -4.52 -27.06
N GLU A 179 18.59 -5.10 -27.95
CA GLU A 179 19.06 -6.23 -28.77
C GLU A 179 20.28 -5.83 -29.62
N GLY A 180 21.29 -6.71 -29.67
CA GLY A 180 22.57 -6.44 -30.34
C GLY A 180 23.62 -5.71 -29.48
N LEU A 181 23.30 -5.37 -28.22
CA LEU A 181 24.26 -4.81 -27.26
C LEU A 181 24.62 -5.85 -26.20
N LYS A 182 25.90 -5.88 -25.81
CA LYS A 182 26.41 -6.72 -24.72
C LYS A 182 26.62 -5.89 -23.45
N CYS A 183 26.19 -6.42 -22.31
CA CYS A 183 26.43 -5.83 -21.00
C CYS A 183 27.83 -6.22 -20.51
N VAL A 184 28.78 -5.28 -20.50
CA VAL A 184 30.20 -5.52 -20.14
C VAL A 184 30.49 -4.96 -18.73
N SER A 185 31.20 -5.72 -17.89
CA SER A 185 31.47 -5.31 -16.50
C SER A 185 32.37 -4.07 -16.47
N SER A 186 31.92 -3.01 -15.78
CA SER A 186 32.54 -1.69 -15.92
C SER A 186 33.76 -1.44 -15.03
N LYS A 187 34.14 -2.38 -14.14
CA LYS A 187 35.38 -2.38 -13.33
C LYS A 187 35.38 -3.57 -12.37
N GLY A 188 36.49 -4.32 -12.31
CA GLY A 188 36.65 -5.48 -11.43
C GLY A 188 36.46 -5.11 -9.95
N GLY A 189 35.48 -5.75 -9.30
CA GLY A 189 35.14 -5.59 -7.89
C GLY A 189 33.90 -6.41 -7.52
N LEU A 190 33.61 -6.63 -6.24
CA LEU A 190 32.44 -7.43 -5.80
C LEU A 190 31.11 -6.88 -6.31
N VAL A 191 31.01 -5.56 -6.51
CA VAL A 191 29.85 -4.86 -7.07
C VAL A 191 29.77 -5.02 -8.60
N GLY A 192 30.89 -5.30 -9.28
CA GLY A 192 30.98 -5.49 -10.73
C GLY A 192 30.39 -6.80 -11.25
N LYS A 193 29.92 -7.69 -10.37
CA LYS A 193 29.29 -8.97 -10.76
C LYS A 193 27.82 -8.85 -11.16
N PHE A 194 27.17 -7.73 -10.82
CA PHE A 194 25.73 -7.56 -11.02
C PHE A 194 25.38 -6.41 -11.97
N ALA A 195 26.28 -5.43 -12.13
CA ALA A 195 26.08 -4.29 -13.02
C ALA A 195 27.21 -4.15 -14.04
N GLY A 196 26.86 -3.76 -15.26
CA GLY A 196 27.78 -3.46 -16.36
C GLY A 196 27.35 -2.23 -17.15
N LYS A 197 27.97 -2.02 -18.30
CA LYS A 197 27.58 -1.03 -19.30
C LYS A 197 27.27 -1.68 -20.64
N CYS A 198 26.28 -1.16 -21.34
CA CYS A 198 25.94 -1.64 -22.68
C CYS A 198 26.98 -1.16 -23.70
N GLN A 199 27.57 -2.11 -24.42
CA GLN A 199 28.49 -1.84 -25.52
C GLN A 199 28.03 -2.57 -26.78
N LYS A 200 28.39 -2.03 -27.95
CA LYS A 200 28.12 -2.72 -29.22
C LYS A 200 28.91 -4.03 -29.24
N ASP A 201 28.26 -5.11 -29.66
CA ASP A 201 28.94 -6.39 -29.81
C ASP A 201 30.05 -6.26 -30.86
N SER A 202 31.31 -6.19 -30.42
CA SER A 202 32.47 -6.03 -31.31
C SER A 202 32.88 -7.34 -31.99
N GLY A 203 32.13 -8.44 -31.79
CA GLY A 203 32.34 -9.70 -32.51
C GLY A 203 33.62 -10.45 -32.15
N GLU A 204 34.38 -9.99 -31.14
CA GLU A 204 35.51 -10.74 -30.60
C GLU A 204 34.98 -11.72 -29.54
N GLU A 205 34.78 -12.97 -29.94
CA GLU A 205 34.59 -14.08 -29.01
C GLU A 205 35.86 -14.20 -28.15
N PRO A 206 35.76 -14.17 -26.81
CA PRO A 206 36.90 -14.47 -25.97
C PRO A 206 37.26 -15.95 -26.18
N GLU A 207 38.44 -16.21 -26.75
CA GLU A 207 39.03 -17.55 -26.78
C GLU A 207 39.09 -18.06 -25.33
N GLU A 208 38.30 -19.10 -25.02
CA GLU A 208 38.37 -19.82 -23.76
C GLU A 208 39.70 -20.61 -23.72
N GLU A 209 40.66 -20.18 -22.88
CA GLU A 209 41.80 -20.99 -22.43
C GLU A 209 41.44 -21.90 -21.25
#